data_AF-A0A920U6M1-F1
#
_entry.id   AF-A0A920U6M1-F1
#
_cell.length_a   1.000
_cell.length_b   1.000
_cell.length_c   1.000
_cell.angle_alpha   90.00
_cell.angle_beta   90.00
_cell.angle_gamma   90.00
#
_symmetry.space_group_name_H-M   'P 1'
#
loop_
_entity.id
_entity.type
_entity.pdbx_description
1 polymer ?
#
loop_
_entity_poly.entity_id
_entity_poly.type
_entity_poly.pdbx_seq_one_letter_code
_entity_poly.pdbx_strand_id
1 'polypeptide(L)'
;MQFQADILGIPVEVPAISETTALGTAYLAGLAVGFWDNQQELSDQRLLNSRYEPRISTAESDKLYSSWLRAMERARKWEIPT
;
A
#
# COMPACT_ATOMS: atom_id res chain seq x y z
N MET A 1 2.85 2.20 8.78
CA MET A 1 3.32 2.57 7.42
C MET A 1 4.77 3.02 7.39
N GLN A 2 5.32 3.63 8.46
CA GLN A 2 6.75 3.97 8.51
C GLN A 2 7.68 2.80 8.17
N PHE A 3 7.51 1.65 8.83
CA PHE A 3 8.33 0.46 8.56
C PHE A 3 8.24 -0.01 7.09
N GLN A 4 7.09 0.16 6.43
CA GLN A 4 6.95 -0.19 5.02
C GLN A 4 7.78 0.75 4.12
N ALA A 5 7.76 2.05 4.41
CA ALA A 5 8.59 3.04 3.70
C ALA A 5 10.09 2.78 3.96
N ASP A 6 10.43 2.45 5.20
CA ASP A 6 11.79 2.11 5.63
C ASP A 6 12.33 0.89 4.90
N ILE A 7 11.56 -0.21 4.85
CA ILE A 7 11.99 -1.45 4.19
C ILE A 7 12.03 -1.30 2.66
N LEU A 8 11.04 -0.63 2.05
CA LEU A 8 11.03 -0.45 0.59
C LEU A 8 12.01 0.63 0.10
N GLY A 9 12.47 1.52 0.98
CA GLY A 9 13.34 2.64 0.60
C GLY A 9 12.65 3.69 -0.28
N ILE A 10 11.32 3.74 -0.28
CA ILE A 10 10.51 4.70 -1.04
C ILE A 10 9.42 5.34 -0.19
N PRO A 11 8.94 6.54 -0.53
CA PRO A 11 7.84 7.18 0.19
C PRO A 11 6.56 6.33 0.13
N VAL A 12 5.84 6.25 1.25
CA VAL A 12 4.51 5.64 1.31
C VAL A 12 3.46 6.70 1.61
N GLU A 13 2.53 6.89 0.69
CA GLU A 13 1.38 7.79 0.85
C GLU A 13 0.15 7.03 1.35
N VAL A 14 -0.52 7.60 2.35
CA VAL A 14 -1.75 7.06 2.91
C VAL A 14 -2.91 8.01 2.58
N PRO A 15 -3.94 7.54 1.84
CA PRO A 15 -5.09 8.36 1.51
C PRO A 15 -5.87 8.73 2.77
N ALA A 16 -6.59 9.85 2.73
CA ALA A 16 -7.47 10.26 3.82
C ALA A 16 -8.71 9.37 3.96
N ILE A 17 -9.18 8.79 2.86
CA ILE A 17 -10.27 7.82 2.86
C ILE A 17 -9.66 6.42 2.85
N SER A 18 -9.84 5.66 3.93
CA SER A 18 -9.33 4.29 4.05
C SER A 18 -10.16 3.28 3.25
N GLU A 19 -11.47 3.49 3.17
CA GLU A 19 -12.43 2.60 2.47
C GLU A 19 -12.45 2.84 0.95
N THR A 20 -11.28 2.73 0.33
CA THR A 20 -11.10 2.98 -1.12
C THR A 20 -11.88 2.00 -1.99
N THR A 21 -12.16 0.79 -1.50
CA THR A 21 -12.99 -0.21 -2.18
C THR A 21 -14.44 0.25 -2.32
N ALA A 22 -15.04 0.72 -1.23
CA ALA A 22 -16.41 1.24 -1.22
C ALA A 22 -16.47 2.53 -2.06
N LEU A 23 -15.47 3.41 -1.91
CA LEU A 23 -15.36 4.63 -2.69
C LEU A 23 -15.28 4.35 -4.19
N GLY A 24 -14.46 3.39 -4.62
CA GLY A 24 -14.37 2.99 -6.02
C GLY A 24 -15.69 2.45 -6.58
N THR A 25 -16.42 1.67 -5.78
CA THR A 25 -17.76 1.18 -6.15
C THR A 25 -18.75 2.34 -6.32
N ALA A 26 -18.73 3.30 -5.39
CA ALA A 26 -19.57 4.49 -5.45
C ALA A 26 -19.26 5.33 -6.69
N TYR A 27 -17.98 5.55 -6.99
CA TYR A 27 -17.54 6.26 -8.20
C TYR A 27 -18.03 5.60 -9.48
N LEU A 28 -17.89 4.28 -9.60
CA LEU A 28 -18.37 3.53 -10.78
C LEU A 28 -19.90 3.64 -10.94
N ALA A 29 -20.65 3.44 -9.86
CA ALA A 29 -22.11 3.55 -9.90
C ALA A 29 -22.56 4.99 -10.21
N GLY A 30 -21.92 5.98 -9.60
CA GLY A 30 -22.24 7.39 -9.80
C GLY A 30 -21.99 7.86 -11.23
N LEU A 31 -20.87 7.47 -11.84
CA LEU A 31 -20.62 7.76 -13.26
C LEU A 31 -21.67 7.12 -14.17
N ALA A 32 -22.10 5.88 -13.87
CA ALA A 32 -23.08 5.17 -14.69
C ALA A 32 -24.47 5.83 -14.68
N VAL A 33 -24.84 6.51 -13.60
CA VAL A 33 -26.14 7.19 -13.45
C VAL A 33 -26.06 8.71 -13.68
N GLY A 34 -24.90 9.23 -14.06
CA GLY A 34 -24.68 10.67 -14.29
C GLY A 34 -24.69 11.51 -13.02
N PHE A 35 -24.35 10.93 -11.86
CA PHE A 35 -24.11 11.69 -10.63
C PHE A 35 -22.81 12.50 -10.71
N TRP A 36 -21.79 11.97 -11.39
CA TRP A 36 -20.58 12.69 -11.79
C TRP A 36 -20.47 12.70 -13.31
N ASP A 37 -19.94 13.77 -13.86
CA ASP A 37 -19.90 13.99 -15.31
C ASP A 37 -18.79 13.18 -15.99
N ASN A 38 -17.64 13.03 -15.32
CA ASN A 38 -16.47 12.34 -15.87
C ASN A 38 -15.44 11.97 -14.78
N GLN A 39 -14.41 11.22 -15.17
CA GLN A 39 -13.35 10.78 -14.27
C GLN A 39 -12.43 11.91 -13.77
N GLN A 40 -12.37 13.05 -14.49
CA GLN A 40 -11.55 14.19 -14.08
C GLN A 40 -12.08 14.77 -12.76
N GLU A 41 -13.40 14.88 -12.63
CA GLU A 41 -14.09 15.36 -11.42
C GLU A 41 -13.79 14.50 -10.17
N LEU A 42 -13.49 13.22 -10.36
CA LEU A 42 -13.12 12.29 -9.29
C LEU A 42 -11.64 12.40 -8.90
N SER A 43 -10.79 12.80 -9.86
CA SER A 43 -9.33 12.83 -9.68
C SER A 43 -8.92 13.93 -8.69
N ASP A 44 -9.65 15.04 -8.68
CA ASP A 44 -9.41 16.18 -7.79
C ASP A 44 -9.82 15.89 -6.33
N GLN A 45 -10.53 14.78 -6.08
CA GLN A 45 -10.99 14.38 -4.75
C GLN A 45 -9.92 13.56 -3.98
N ARG A 46 -8.76 13.29 -4.58
CA ARG A 46 -7.68 12.53 -3.92
C ARG A 46 -7.01 13.39 -2.83
N LEU A 47 -7.42 13.15 -1.59
CA LEU A 47 -6.83 13.76 -0.40
C LEU A 47 -5.84 12.80 0.28
N LEU A 48 -4.66 13.31 0.62
CA LEU A 48 -3.65 12.59 1.41
C LEU A 48 -3.81 12.93 2.89
N ASN A 49 -3.78 11.93 3.75
CA ASN A 49 -3.76 12.14 5.20
C ASN A 49 -2.33 12.13 5.76
N SER A 50 -1.48 11.23 5.26
CA SER A 50 -0.10 11.13 5.74
C SER A 50 0.82 10.62 4.65
N ARG A 51 2.08 11.05 4.73
CA ARG A 51 3.18 10.57 3.89
C ARG A 51 4.35 10.17 4.77
N TYR A 52 4.87 8.97 4.56
CA TYR A 52 5.98 8.40 5.32
C TYR A 52 7.20 8.33 4.40
N GLU A 53 8.20 9.16 4.70
CA GLU A 53 9.51 9.08 4.04
C GLU A 53 10.36 7.99 4.70
N PRO A 54 11.25 7.30 3.95
CA PRO A 54 12.21 6.36 4.52
C PRO A 54 13.11 7.06 5.55
N ARG A 55 13.28 6.45 6.73
CA ARG A 55 14.09 6.99 7.84
C ARG A 55 15.34 6.16 8.12
N ILE A 56 15.44 4.97 7.56
CA ILE A 56 16.61 4.09 7.69
C ILE A 56 17.45 4.08 6.42
N SER A 57 18.72 3.71 6.55
CA SER A 57 19.59 3.53 5.40
C SER A 57 19.25 2.26 4.61
N THR A 58 19.62 2.22 3.33
CA THR A 58 19.50 1.00 2.50
C THR A 58 20.21 -0.19 3.14
N ALA A 59 21.41 0.01 3.72
CA ALA A 59 22.17 -1.05 4.38
C ALA A 59 21.43 -1.64 5.60
N GLU A 60 20.71 -0.80 6.34
CA GLU A 60 19.87 -1.26 7.46
C GLU A 60 18.65 -2.03 6.96
N SER A 61 17.96 -1.53 5.93
CA SER A 61 16.85 -2.24 5.28
C SER A 61 17.28 -3.61 4.76
N ASP A 62 18.42 -3.70 4.06
CA ASP A 62 18.96 -4.95 3.52
C ASP A 62 19.27 -5.97 4.63
N LYS A 63 19.78 -5.49 5.77
CA LYS A 63 20.03 -6.34 6.94
C LYS A 63 18.74 -6.91 7.52
N LEU A 64 17.69 -6.09 7.63
CA LEU A 64 16.38 -6.54 8.11
C LEU A 64 15.74 -7.53 7.13
N TYR A 65 15.79 -7.22 5.84
CA TYR A 65 15.24 -8.06 4.78
C TYR A 65 15.97 -9.42 4.67
N SER A 66 17.31 -9.44 4.76
CA SER A 66 18.07 -10.70 4.76
C SER A 66 17.74 -11.59 5.96
N SER A 67 17.46 -10.99 7.12
CA SER A 67 17.03 -11.73 8.32
C SER A 67 15.63 -12.30 8.15
N TRP A 68 14.71 -11.54 7.52
CA TRP A 68 13.39 -12.03 7.12
C TRP A 68 13.47 -13.20 6.12
N LEU A 69 14.32 -13.11 5.09
CA LEU A 69 14.54 -14.20 4.14
C LEU A 69 15.04 -15.48 4.83
N ARG A 70 15.93 -15.35 5.82
CA ARG A 70 16.39 -16.48 6.63
C ARG A 70 15.26 -17.12 7.44
N ALA A 71 14.34 -16.31 7.99
CA ALA A 71 13.17 -16.81 8.70
C ALA A 71 12.20 -17.53 7.75
N MET A 72 11.97 -16.96 6.56
CA MET A 72 11.15 -17.58 5.51
C MET A 72 11.68 -18.94 5.08
N GLU A 73 13.00 -19.10 4.95
CA GLU A 73 13.59 -20.41 4.60
C GLU A 73 13.32 -21.47 5.67
N ARG A 74 13.27 -21.09 6.95
CA ARG A 74 12.94 -22.01 8.06
C ARG A 74 11.44 -22.34 8.15
N ALA A 75 10.58 -21.44 7.67
CA ALA A 75 9.14 -21.65 7.64
C ALA A 75 8.67 -22.51 6.46
N ARG A 76 9.53 -22.72 5.46
CA ARG A 76 9.23 -23.60 4.31
C ARG A 76 9.23 -25.07 4.73
N LYS A 77 8.57 -25.90 3.90
CA LYS A 77 8.53 -27.37 4.03
C LYS A 77 8.04 -27.86 5.40
N TRP A 78 7.11 -27.10 5.99
CA TRP A 78 6.44 -27.51 7.22
C TRP A 78 5.63 -28.80 7.02
N GLU A 79 4.87 -28.86 5.93
CA GLU A 79 4.10 -30.03 5.52
C GLU A 79 4.87 -30.84 4.47
N ILE A 80 4.80 -32.18 4.57
CA ILE A 80 5.32 -33.09 3.55
C ILE A 80 4.12 -33.47 2.66
N PRO A 81 4.16 -33.22 1.34
CA PRO A 81 3.06 -33.61 0.46
C PRO A 81 2.79 -35.11 0.55
N THR A 82 1.51 -35.47 0.68
CA THR A 82 1.02 -36.85 0.66
C THR A 82 0.99 -37.42 -0.75
#